data_AF-A0A2E6MXW5-F1
#
_entry.id   AF-A0A2E6MXW5-F1
#
_cell.length_a   1.000
_cell.length_b   1.000
_cell.length_c   1.000
_cell.angle_alpha   90.00
_cell.angle_beta   90.00
_cell.angle_gamma   90.00
#
_symmetry.space_group_name_H-M   'P 1'
#
loop_
_entity.id
_entity.type
_entity.pdbx_description
1 polymer ?
#
loop_
_entity_poly.entity_id
_entity_poly.type
_entity_poly.pdbx_seq_one_letter_code
_entity_poly.pdbx_strand_id
1 'polypeptide(L)'
;MLIPMKMKSGLCSLLAVFLLMCSGVAVAQEQSPEAAFEPVKTQASDDANQKSEDTETVSTETEPTDGKKQNDQDAEQSARHWILTPYQMRVWMTVDSSPQLQALNTEAVARSVNAMVDNWVGAAWDMKFEQPPRKIYTDLLYNFDDIGILDIAALYEPLPVKKEAKIRAVQYDKQADDESSTGETEEVEAQEPRFPPEKQELISPNLLRQLDKLYAISLRYESGSYELGLTEFDTNARVRVLTATRSFRNLETLPAQIFSCLKQVFSPIAQVEYNGVTDGKTARIKIRAAAMVADVGAGSPIMMQKGDVLRPVVRKNDRSTQAPEYDGVIEVTWTYMYINDLTLQQDEDLGVIRSNGTGKGQVISTFTMLRNPIAARRNTLQEKYGLLVRPVQESSLLKIVANDRENYTLQGYNVYAKSPKIDPEAEGDVPTVLIGQTDWRGAIEVTQDIFKEQGATKLVVIYVRNGQQVLARLPIVPGYRALEEVKLPNDDYRLQYEAFFVGFQNSILDYTVQQAVYKIRIEHHINKDEEEKARKLLKELSKVPSADALNDVLNKRQATLQDDPNIDANTKRKIEGMFGKTRNLINEYLQGNNVEGNLLVQMEDAVRAKFGDPPAPE
;
A
#
# COMPACT_ATOMS: atom_id res chain seq x y z
N MET A 1 27.94 -60.33 -22.67
CA MET A 1 26.70 -59.61 -22.33
C MET A 1 26.77 -58.24 -23.01
N LEU A 2 26.42 -58.11 -24.30
CA LEU A 2 25.07 -57.92 -24.86
C LEU A 2 24.34 -56.74 -24.19
N ILE A 3 23.95 -55.60 -24.77
CA ILE A 3 23.98 -54.97 -26.11
C ILE A 3 23.76 -53.44 -25.86
N PRO A 4 24.39 -52.50 -26.60
CA PRO A 4 23.91 -51.12 -26.72
C PRO A 4 23.07 -50.97 -28.01
N MET A 5 21.87 -50.37 -27.94
CA MET A 5 21.07 -50.07 -29.14
C MET A 5 21.27 -48.63 -29.62
N LYS A 6 21.64 -48.54 -30.90
CA LYS A 6 21.78 -47.36 -31.75
C LYS A 6 20.44 -46.93 -32.36
N MET A 7 20.37 -45.62 -32.61
CA MET A 7 19.82 -44.89 -33.78
C MET A 7 18.39 -45.16 -34.27
N LYS A 8 17.67 -44.06 -34.56
CA LYS A 8 17.09 -43.85 -35.89
C LYS A 8 16.94 -42.36 -36.21
N SER A 9 17.67 -41.95 -37.24
CA SER A 9 17.48 -40.74 -38.04
C SER A 9 16.65 -41.09 -39.30
N GLY A 10 15.72 -40.21 -39.67
CA GLY A 10 15.13 -40.07 -41.01
C GLY A 10 14.63 -38.62 -41.08
N LEU A 11 15.17 -37.68 -41.86
CA LEU A 11 15.48 -37.61 -43.29
C LEU A 11 14.22 -37.71 -44.17
N CYS A 12 13.63 -36.55 -44.45
CA CYS A 12 12.94 -36.27 -45.71
C CYS A 12 13.08 -34.78 -46.04
N SER A 13 13.98 -34.49 -46.97
CA SER A 13 14.12 -33.24 -47.70
C SER A 13 13.09 -33.16 -48.83
N LEU A 14 12.60 -31.95 -49.18
CA LEU A 14 12.63 -31.35 -50.53
C LEU A 14 11.47 -30.36 -50.78
N LEU A 15 11.84 -29.08 -50.95
CA LEU A 15 11.37 -28.07 -51.92
C LEU A 15 11.83 -26.70 -51.36
N ALA A 16 13.00 -26.15 -51.68
CA ALA A 16 13.49 -25.59 -52.96
C ALA A 16 12.51 -24.58 -53.59
N VAL A 17 12.86 -23.41 -54.11
CA VAL A 17 14.06 -22.56 -54.27
C VAL A 17 13.50 -21.26 -54.92
N PHE A 18 13.98 -20.07 -54.54
CA PHE A 18 14.35 -18.92 -55.42
C PHE A 18 14.65 -17.68 -54.52
N LEU A 19 15.91 -17.26 -54.30
CA LEU A 19 16.78 -16.39 -55.14
C LEU A 19 16.18 -14.96 -55.34
N LEU A 20 16.88 -13.82 -55.19
CA LEU A 20 18.31 -13.50 -55.17
C LEU A 20 18.54 -11.98 -54.97
N MET A 21 19.80 -11.61 -54.62
CA MET A 21 20.54 -10.36 -54.93
C MET A 21 20.11 -9.05 -54.19
N CYS A 22 20.99 -8.19 -53.64
CA CYS A 22 22.37 -7.84 -53.99
C CYS A 22 23.18 -7.35 -52.77
N SER A 23 24.48 -7.64 -52.84
CA SER A 23 25.64 -7.21 -52.05
C SER A 23 26.14 -5.79 -52.38
N GLY A 24 26.91 -5.15 -51.49
CA GLY A 24 27.95 -4.19 -51.90
C GLY A 24 28.35 -3.03 -50.96
N VAL A 25 29.18 -3.34 -49.95
CA VAL A 25 30.48 -2.73 -49.58
C VAL A 25 30.81 -1.23 -49.89
N ALA A 26 31.31 -0.54 -48.84
CA ALA A 26 32.45 0.42 -48.76
C ALA A 26 32.29 1.97 -48.84
N VAL A 27 32.85 2.61 -47.79
CA VAL A 27 33.85 3.71 -47.75
C VAL A 27 33.40 5.20 -47.84
N ALA A 28 33.59 5.87 -46.68
CA ALA A 28 34.27 7.14 -46.36
C ALA A 28 33.99 8.51 -47.03
N GLN A 29 34.31 9.53 -46.20
CA GLN A 29 34.50 10.99 -46.43
C GLN A 29 33.24 11.85 -46.58
N GLU A 30 32.96 12.87 -45.76
CA GLU A 30 33.68 14.11 -45.35
C GLU A 30 32.92 15.32 -45.96
N GLN A 31 32.92 16.44 -45.22
CA GLN A 31 32.61 17.83 -45.62
C GLN A 31 31.30 18.48 -45.11
N SER A 32 31.52 19.44 -44.20
CA SER A 32 30.75 20.68 -44.02
C SER A 32 30.78 21.56 -45.29
N PRO A 33 29.88 22.55 -45.44
CA PRO A 33 30.15 23.96 -45.02
C PRO A 33 28.89 24.64 -44.40
N GLU A 34 28.93 25.63 -43.51
CA GLU A 34 29.51 26.99 -43.48
C GLU A 34 28.86 28.02 -44.43
N ALA A 35 28.69 29.26 -43.91
CA ALA A 35 28.24 30.54 -44.50
C ALA A 35 26.72 30.88 -44.36
N ALA A 36 26.28 32.10 -44.02
CA ALA A 36 26.94 33.38 -43.73
C ALA A 36 25.95 34.44 -43.14
N PHE A 37 26.51 35.30 -42.28
CA PHE A 37 26.35 36.78 -42.09
C PHE A 37 25.07 37.55 -42.46
N GLU A 38 24.49 38.22 -41.42
CA GLU A 38 24.19 39.67 -41.20
C GLU A 38 24.25 40.71 -42.36
N PRO A 39 23.83 42.00 -42.19
CA PRO A 39 22.98 42.71 -41.18
C PRO A 39 21.99 43.74 -41.83
N VAL A 40 21.33 44.63 -41.04
CA VAL A 40 21.27 46.12 -41.24
C VAL A 40 20.07 46.85 -40.54
N LYS A 41 20.45 47.78 -39.65
CA LYS A 41 20.00 49.16 -39.32
C LYS A 41 18.58 49.56 -38.86
N THR A 42 18.54 50.01 -37.60
CA THR A 42 18.41 51.39 -37.04
C THR A 42 17.38 52.43 -37.54
N GLN A 43 16.89 53.19 -36.54
CA GLN A 43 16.38 54.58 -36.47
C GLN A 43 14.86 54.76 -36.60
N ALA A 44 14.18 55.71 -35.95
CA ALA A 44 14.29 56.65 -34.81
C ALA A 44 13.18 57.71 -35.05
N SER A 45 13.00 58.66 -34.12
CA SER A 45 12.18 59.90 -34.18
C SER A 45 10.68 59.75 -33.86
N ASP A 46 9.99 60.69 -33.21
CA ASP A 46 10.35 61.93 -32.47
C ASP A 46 9.08 62.46 -31.76
N ASP A 47 9.27 63.52 -30.96
CA ASP A 47 8.33 64.53 -30.44
C ASP A 47 7.61 64.24 -29.09
N ALA A 48 8.00 64.83 -27.95
CA ALA A 48 8.13 66.24 -27.52
C ALA A 48 6.79 66.95 -27.22
N ASN A 49 6.51 67.22 -25.93
CA ASN A 49 6.20 68.59 -25.46
C ASN A 49 6.25 68.76 -23.93
N GLN A 50 6.67 69.95 -23.50
CA GLN A 50 6.84 70.46 -22.14
C GLN A 50 5.53 71.05 -21.56
N LYS A 51 5.32 70.95 -20.23
CA LYS A 51 5.14 72.11 -19.33
C LYS A 51 4.89 71.73 -17.86
N SER A 52 5.44 72.57 -17.00
CA SER A 52 5.44 72.66 -15.53
C SER A 52 4.12 73.13 -14.91
N GLU A 53 3.77 72.65 -13.72
CA GLU A 53 3.66 73.41 -12.43
C GLU A 53 2.94 72.57 -11.36
N ASP A 54 3.36 72.79 -10.11
CA ASP A 54 3.06 72.05 -8.88
C ASP A 54 1.57 71.93 -8.53
N THR A 55 1.17 70.82 -7.89
CA THR A 55 0.41 70.77 -6.61
C THR A 55 0.30 69.32 -6.11
N GLU A 56 0.56 69.15 -4.82
CA GLU A 56 0.46 67.94 -4.00
C GLU A 56 -0.77 67.06 -4.27
N THR A 57 -0.59 65.73 -4.32
CA THR A 57 -1.40 64.79 -3.52
C THR A 57 -0.85 63.37 -3.60
N VAL A 58 -0.73 62.78 -2.41
CA VAL A 58 -0.31 61.41 -2.11
C VAL A 58 -1.37 60.41 -2.57
N SER A 59 -1.02 59.41 -3.36
CA SER A 59 -1.46 58.02 -3.18
C SER A 59 -0.79 57.07 -4.19
N THR A 60 -0.25 56.00 -3.63
CA THR A 60 0.54 54.95 -4.28
C THR A 60 -0.38 53.96 -4.98
N GLU A 61 -0.29 53.83 -6.31
CA GLU A 61 -0.69 52.62 -7.04
C GLU A 61 0.56 51.77 -7.29
N THR A 62 0.53 50.49 -6.92
CA THR A 62 1.59 49.53 -7.25
C THR A 62 0.94 48.35 -7.97
N GLU A 63 1.26 48.21 -9.25
CA GLU A 63 1.01 46.99 -10.00
C GLU A 63 1.88 45.82 -9.47
N PRO A 64 1.38 44.57 -9.51
CA PRO A 64 2.11 43.40 -9.04
C PRO A 64 2.87 42.74 -10.20
N THR A 65 4.10 42.28 -9.99
CA THR A 65 4.61 40.96 -10.43
C THR A 65 6.13 40.83 -10.21
N ASP A 66 6.54 40.06 -9.21
CA ASP A 66 7.85 39.38 -9.22
C ASP A 66 7.96 38.19 -8.24
N GLY A 67 6.99 37.99 -7.33
CA GLY A 67 7.06 36.97 -6.28
C GLY A 67 6.96 35.50 -6.71
N LYS A 68 6.81 35.18 -8.00
CA LYS A 68 6.63 33.78 -8.47
C LYS A 68 7.93 33.10 -8.90
N LYS A 69 8.93 33.83 -9.41
CA LYS A 69 10.23 33.26 -9.81
C LYS A 69 11.19 33.09 -8.62
N GLN A 70 11.05 33.91 -7.59
CA GLN A 70 11.93 33.90 -6.42
C GLN A 70 11.66 32.69 -5.51
N ASN A 71 10.39 32.28 -5.38
CA ASN A 71 10.00 31.11 -4.58
C ASN A 71 10.51 29.75 -5.13
N ASP A 72 10.71 29.65 -6.44
CA ASP A 72 11.24 28.42 -7.07
C ASP A 72 12.77 28.36 -6.94
N GLN A 73 13.48 29.50 -6.96
CA GLN A 73 14.93 29.56 -6.76
C GLN A 73 15.34 29.31 -5.31
N ASP A 74 14.58 29.81 -4.33
CA ASP A 74 14.86 29.57 -2.90
C ASP A 74 14.59 28.10 -2.51
N ALA A 75 13.58 27.47 -3.10
CA ALA A 75 13.32 26.04 -2.94
C ALA A 75 14.43 25.18 -3.56
N GLU A 76 15.03 25.63 -4.67
CA GLU A 76 16.13 24.94 -5.34
C GLU A 76 17.48 25.12 -4.59
N GLN A 77 17.73 26.28 -3.97
CA GLN A 77 18.89 26.50 -3.09
C GLN A 77 18.78 25.73 -1.75
N SER A 78 17.61 25.73 -1.13
CA SER A 78 17.33 24.89 0.05
C SER A 78 17.46 23.39 -0.29
N ALA A 79 17.08 23.00 -1.50
CA ALA A 79 17.22 21.64 -2.01
C ALA A 79 18.67 21.24 -2.30
N ARG A 80 19.53 22.18 -2.76
CA ARG A 80 20.98 21.95 -2.87
C ARG A 80 21.60 21.66 -1.50
N HIS A 81 21.11 22.28 -0.43
CA HIS A 81 21.56 22.00 0.93
C HIS A 81 21.20 20.57 1.38
N TRP A 82 19.98 20.08 1.11
CA TRP A 82 19.55 18.75 1.60
C TRP A 82 20.38 17.59 1.03
N ILE A 83 20.66 17.62 -0.27
CA ILE A 83 21.32 16.50 -0.98
C ILE A 83 22.85 16.49 -0.77
N LEU A 84 23.45 17.65 -0.47
CA LEU A 84 24.89 17.82 -0.25
C LEU A 84 25.31 17.94 1.21
N THR A 85 24.37 17.82 2.16
CA THR A 85 24.67 17.85 3.59
C THR A 85 24.73 16.42 4.14
N PRO A 86 25.76 16.07 4.92
CA PRO A 86 25.87 14.76 5.53
C PRO A 86 24.77 14.53 6.57
N TYR A 87 24.47 13.27 6.83
CA TYR A 87 23.60 12.90 7.93
C TYR A 87 24.22 13.31 9.27
N GLN A 88 23.49 14.08 10.06
CA GLN A 88 23.87 14.43 11.42
C GLN A 88 23.39 13.35 12.38
N MET A 89 24.30 12.53 12.90
CA MET A 89 23.96 11.35 13.70
C MET A 89 24.55 11.41 15.10
N ARG A 90 23.80 10.90 16.07
CA ARG A 90 24.32 10.60 17.41
C ARG A 90 24.11 9.15 17.76
N VAL A 91 25.07 8.59 18.46
CA VAL A 91 25.01 7.22 18.99
C VAL A 91 25.11 7.30 20.50
N TRP A 92 24.01 6.98 21.17
CA TRP A 92 23.95 6.83 22.61
C TRP A 92 24.23 5.40 23.01
N MET A 93 25.19 5.20 23.91
CA MET A 93 25.51 3.87 24.41
C MET A 93 25.25 3.79 25.91
N THR A 94 24.35 2.89 26.31
CA THR A 94 24.17 2.45 27.70
C THR A 94 24.89 1.13 27.90
N VAL A 95 25.49 0.98 29.07
CA VAL A 95 26.30 -0.17 29.43
C VAL A 95 25.86 -0.61 30.82
N ASP A 96 25.58 -1.90 30.97
CA ASP A 96 25.23 -2.46 32.27
C ASP A 96 26.41 -2.36 33.27
N SER A 97 26.05 -2.25 34.55
CA SER A 97 26.95 -2.15 35.70
C SER A 97 27.72 -3.43 36.06
N SER A 98 27.54 -4.50 35.27
CA SER A 98 28.22 -5.78 35.48
C SER A 98 29.74 -5.64 35.55
N PRO A 99 30.43 -6.39 36.44
CA PRO A 99 31.89 -6.31 36.58
C PRO A 99 32.66 -6.52 35.27
N GLN A 100 32.10 -7.33 34.37
CA GLN A 100 32.67 -7.64 33.07
C GLN A 100 32.67 -6.43 32.11
N LEU A 101 31.76 -5.47 32.31
CA LEU A 101 31.62 -4.28 31.47
C LEU A 101 32.23 -3.02 32.11
N GLN A 102 32.57 -3.04 33.40
CA GLN A 102 33.20 -1.89 34.07
C GLN A 102 34.57 -1.50 33.48
N ALA A 103 35.29 -2.48 32.92
CA ALA A 103 36.58 -2.25 32.26
C ALA A 103 36.44 -1.76 30.81
N LEU A 104 35.22 -1.62 30.28
CA LEU A 104 34.99 -1.24 28.90
C LEU A 104 35.42 0.21 28.66
N ASN A 105 36.42 0.40 27.80
CA ASN A 105 36.80 1.72 27.32
C ASN A 105 35.87 2.15 26.16
N THR A 106 34.82 2.89 26.50
CA THR A 106 33.81 3.35 25.55
C THR A 106 34.37 4.28 24.47
N GLU A 107 35.40 5.08 24.78
CA GLU A 107 36.07 5.96 23.80
C GLU A 107 36.88 5.16 22.77
N ALA A 108 37.51 4.06 23.18
CA ALA A 108 38.20 3.16 22.28
C ALA A 108 37.21 2.46 21.32
N VAL A 109 36.07 2.01 21.86
CA VAL A 109 34.98 1.45 21.05
C VAL A 109 34.47 2.48 20.04
N ALA A 110 34.15 3.70 20.49
CA ALA A 110 33.67 4.78 19.64
C ALA A 110 34.64 5.10 18.48
N ARG A 111 35.94 5.23 18.77
CA ARG A 111 36.96 5.45 17.74
C ARG A 111 37.02 4.31 16.73
N SER A 112 36.94 3.06 17.19
CA SER A 112 36.96 1.88 16.32
C SER A 112 35.72 1.83 15.42
N VAL A 113 34.53 2.09 15.97
CA VAL A 113 33.28 2.12 15.18
C VAL A 113 33.29 3.27 14.18
N ASN A 114 33.72 4.48 14.58
CA ASN A 114 33.85 5.63 13.67
C ASN A 114 34.76 5.29 12.49
N ALA A 115 35.93 4.70 12.74
CA ALA A 115 36.84 4.29 11.66
C ALA A 115 36.19 3.26 10.70
N MET A 116 35.38 2.33 11.21
CA MET A 116 34.64 1.38 10.36
C MET A 116 33.56 2.07 9.53
N VAL A 117 32.84 3.04 10.11
CA VAL A 117 31.81 3.83 9.42
C VAL A 117 32.41 4.75 8.36
N ASP A 118 33.50 5.44 8.67
CA ASP A 118 34.21 6.32 7.73
C ASP A 118 34.69 5.53 6.50
N ASN A 119 35.16 4.31 6.69
CA ASN A 119 35.55 3.42 5.59
C ASN A 119 34.36 2.90 4.77
N TRP A 120 33.16 2.86 5.35
CA TRP A 120 31.98 2.31 4.69
C TRP A 120 31.15 3.36 3.94
N VAL A 121 30.93 4.52 4.55
CA VAL A 121 30.03 5.56 4.02
C VAL A 121 30.77 6.87 3.71
N GLY A 122 31.98 7.04 4.25
CA GLY A 122 32.79 8.24 4.06
C GLY A 122 32.13 9.48 4.64
N ALA A 123 32.37 10.62 3.99
CA ALA A 123 31.98 11.95 4.47
C ALA A 123 30.46 12.18 4.54
N ALA A 124 29.64 11.25 4.05
CA ALA A 124 28.19 11.42 4.02
C ALA A 124 27.51 11.19 5.37
N TRP A 125 28.23 10.66 6.38
CA TRP A 125 27.79 10.57 7.76
C TRP A 125 28.69 11.42 8.66
N ASP A 126 28.08 12.23 9.53
CA ASP A 126 28.74 12.89 10.66
C ASP A 126 28.20 12.27 11.95
N MET A 127 28.92 11.28 12.47
CA MET A 127 28.50 10.45 13.59
C MET A 127 29.31 10.76 14.84
N LYS A 128 28.63 11.02 15.96
CA LYS A 128 29.28 11.21 17.27
C LYS A 128 28.70 10.28 18.32
N PHE A 129 29.60 9.65 19.08
CA PHE A 129 29.27 8.84 20.24
C PHE A 129 29.15 9.72 21.47
N GLU A 130 28.05 9.58 22.20
CA GLU A 130 27.76 10.37 23.40
C GLU A 130 27.10 9.47 24.46
N GLN A 131 27.15 9.88 25.73
CA GLN A 131 26.35 9.24 26.76
C GLN A 131 24.91 9.74 26.70
N PRO A 132 23.91 8.85 26.83
CA PRO A 132 22.53 9.30 26.86
C PRO A 132 22.23 10.13 28.12
N PRO A 133 21.22 11.02 28.06
CA PRO A 133 20.76 11.74 29.24
C PRO A 133 20.40 10.80 30.39
N ARG A 134 20.75 11.18 31.62
CA ARG A 134 20.50 10.37 32.83
C ARG A 134 19.03 9.96 32.99
N LYS A 135 18.09 10.82 32.56
CA LYS A 135 16.64 10.59 32.66
C LYS A 135 16.14 9.38 31.87
N ILE A 136 16.83 9.02 30.78
CA ILE A 136 16.43 7.90 29.91
C ILE A 136 17.45 6.75 29.92
N TYR A 137 18.57 6.90 30.62
CA TYR A 137 19.65 5.91 30.65
C TYR A 137 19.15 4.52 31.09
N THR A 138 18.46 4.45 32.23
CA THR A 138 17.97 3.19 32.80
C THR A 138 16.93 2.54 31.89
N ASP A 139 16.05 3.35 31.30
CA ASP A 139 15.06 2.86 30.34
C ASP A 139 15.74 2.28 29.11
N LEU A 140 16.72 2.99 28.51
CA LEU A 140 17.45 2.47 27.34
C LEU A 140 18.17 1.17 27.67
N LEU A 141 18.61 0.97 28.92
CA LEU A 141 19.27 -0.27 29.32
C LEU A 141 18.27 -1.43 29.49
N TYR A 142 17.16 -1.22 30.21
CA TYR A 142 16.28 -2.32 30.64
C TYR A 142 14.92 -2.38 29.92
N ASN A 143 14.38 -1.25 29.49
CA ASN A 143 13.08 -1.10 28.80
C ASN A 143 13.28 -0.71 27.33
N PHE A 144 14.31 -1.27 26.69
CA PHE A 144 14.79 -0.85 25.38
C PHE A 144 13.74 -0.93 24.27
N ASP A 145 12.85 -1.93 24.33
CA ASP A 145 11.81 -2.16 23.32
C ASP A 145 10.62 -1.21 23.46
N ASP A 146 10.40 -0.64 24.65
CA ASP A 146 9.24 0.22 24.93
C ASP A 146 9.49 1.70 24.64
N ILE A 147 10.73 2.09 24.37
CA ILE A 147 11.09 3.50 24.18
C ILE A 147 10.72 3.98 22.78
N GLY A 148 9.86 4.98 22.71
CA GLY A 148 9.56 5.71 21.49
C GLY A 148 10.45 6.93 21.29
N ILE A 149 10.46 7.45 20.06
CA ILE A 149 11.03 8.77 19.75
C ILE A 149 10.30 9.91 20.50
N LEU A 150 9.02 9.73 20.84
CA LEU A 150 8.26 10.71 21.62
C LEU A 150 8.77 10.80 23.07
N ASP A 151 9.18 9.68 23.68
CA ASP A 151 9.80 9.70 25.01
C ASP A 151 11.12 10.47 25.00
N ILE A 152 11.90 10.34 23.92
CA ILE A 152 13.13 11.12 23.71
C ILE A 152 12.81 12.59 23.45
N ALA A 153 11.77 12.89 22.65
CA ALA A 153 11.31 14.25 22.39
C ALA A 153 10.88 14.96 23.67
N ALA A 154 10.20 14.26 24.58
CA ALA A 154 9.80 14.77 25.89
C ALA A 154 10.97 15.16 26.80
N LEU A 155 12.23 14.82 26.46
CA LEU A 155 13.39 15.34 27.19
C LEU A 155 13.80 16.75 26.75
N TYR A 156 13.50 17.14 25.51
CA TYR A 156 14.01 18.37 24.88
C TYR A 156 12.90 19.38 24.51
N GLU A 157 11.67 18.91 24.36
CA GLU A 157 10.55 19.69 23.85
C GLU A 157 9.40 19.69 24.86
N PRO A 158 8.80 20.85 25.16
CA PRO A 158 7.69 20.91 26.10
C PRO A 158 6.53 20.07 25.59
N LEU A 159 5.97 19.24 26.47
CA LEU A 159 4.76 18.50 26.14
C LEU A 159 3.58 19.46 25.94
N PRO A 160 2.67 19.17 25.01
CA PRO A 160 1.47 19.97 24.86
C PRO A 160 0.64 19.91 26.16
N VAL A 161 0.38 21.07 26.76
CA VAL A 161 -0.54 21.19 27.89
C VAL A 161 -1.94 20.87 27.36
N LYS A 162 -2.49 19.70 27.75
CA LYS A 162 -3.79 19.13 27.34
C LYS A 162 -4.65 20.08 26.48
N LYS A 163 -4.38 20.08 25.17
CA LYS A 163 -5.45 20.15 24.18
C LYS A 163 -5.53 18.74 23.67
N GLU A 164 -6.64 18.07 23.97
CA GLU A 164 -7.06 16.76 23.46
C GLU A 164 -6.03 16.16 22.49
N ALA A 165 -5.19 15.25 22.97
CA ALA A 165 -4.30 14.48 22.13
C ALA A 165 -5.17 13.63 21.20
N LYS A 166 -5.59 14.22 20.08
CA LYS A 166 -6.23 13.51 19.00
C LYS A 166 -5.14 12.74 18.29
N ILE A 167 -4.76 11.60 18.88
CA ILE A 167 -4.13 10.52 18.13
C ILE A 167 -5.18 10.08 17.11
N ARG A 168 -5.21 10.74 15.96
CA ARG A 168 -5.90 10.24 14.78
C ARG A 168 -4.98 9.18 14.17
N ALA A 169 -4.93 8.01 14.79
CA ALA A 169 -4.84 6.81 13.99
C ALA A 169 -6.11 6.84 13.14
N VAL A 170 -5.94 7.14 11.87
CA VAL A 170 -7.05 7.27 10.96
C VAL A 170 -7.59 5.86 10.67
N GLN A 171 -8.36 5.29 11.60
CA GLN A 171 -9.30 4.22 11.33
C GLN A 171 -10.58 4.87 10.82
N TYR A 172 -10.86 4.69 9.53
CA TYR A 172 -12.07 5.19 8.92
C TYR A 172 -13.17 4.15 9.07
N ASP A 173 -13.92 4.22 10.17
CA ASP A 173 -15.31 3.77 10.15
C ASP A 173 -16.19 4.88 9.57
N LYS A 174 -16.99 4.47 8.60
CA LYS A 174 -17.86 5.32 7.82
C LYS A 174 -19.26 5.20 8.40
N GLN A 175 -19.61 6.04 9.38
CA GLN A 175 -21.02 6.27 9.68
C GLN A 175 -21.44 7.61 9.07
N ALA A 176 -22.35 7.50 8.11
CA ALA A 176 -23.09 8.61 7.55
C ALA A 176 -23.97 9.24 8.64
N ASP A 177 -24.23 10.53 8.46
CA ASP A 177 -24.99 11.40 9.36
C ASP A 177 -26.30 10.76 9.82
N ASP A 178 -26.37 10.40 11.11
CA ASP A 178 -27.61 10.33 11.88
C ASP A 178 -27.38 11.15 13.16
N GLU A 179 -28.01 12.34 13.20
CA GLU A 179 -28.11 13.20 14.37
C GLU A 179 -28.98 12.50 15.43
N SER A 180 -28.39 11.64 16.25
CA SER A 180 -28.78 11.31 17.64
C SER A 180 -28.28 9.93 18.06
N SER A 181 -26.97 9.79 18.23
CA SER A 181 -26.49 8.83 19.21
C SER A 181 -25.30 9.43 19.95
N THR A 182 -25.46 9.60 21.26
CA THR A 182 -24.37 9.71 22.22
C THR A 182 -23.66 8.35 22.23
N GLY A 183 -22.84 8.10 21.20
CA GLY A 183 -21.90 7.01 21.20
C GLY A 183 -20.77 7.37 22.14
N GLU A 184 -20.65 6.64 23.23
CA GLU A 184 -19.45 6.60 24.05
C GLU A 184 -18.27 6.36 23.12
N THR A 185 -17.43 7.39 23.00
CA THR A 185 -16.12 7.22 22.37
C THR A 185 -15.40 6.26 23.29
N GLU A 186 -14.99 5.09 22.79
CA GLU A 186 -14.04 4.25 23.52
C GLU A 186 -12.83 5.14 23.83
N GLU A 187 -12.75 5.59 25.08
CA GLU A 187 -11.57 6.18 25.65
C GLU A 187 -10.53 5.06 25.62
N VAL A 188 -9.73 5.02 24.55
CA VAL A 188 -8.42 4.39 24.61
C VAL A 188 -7.76 5.03 25.83
N GLU A 189 -7.57 4.24 26.91
CA GLU A 189 -6.92 4.70 28.13
C GLU A 189 -5.71 5.53 27.72
N ALA A 190 -5.82 6.85 27.90
CA ALA A 190 -4.78 7.76 27.49
C ALA A 190 -3.60 7.48 28.40
N GLN A 191 -2.65 6.66 27.91
CA GLN A 191 -1.44 6.34 28.64
C GLN A 191 -0.81 7.64 29.09
N GLU A 192 -0.73 7.83 30.41
CA GLU A 192 -0.14 9.04 30.95
C GLU A 192 1.29 9.17 30.39
N PRO A 193 1.68 10.34 29.87
CA PRO A 193 3.01 10.51 29.32
C PRO A 193 4.04 10.18 30.40
N ARG A 194 5.06 9.38 30.04
CA ARG A 194 6.09 8.88 30.96
C ARG A 194 6.74 10.00 31.80
N PHE A 195 6.84 11.20 31.23
CA PHE A 195 7.25 12.42 31.93
C PHE A 195 6.11 13.44 31.93
N PRO A 196 5.34 13.60 33.02
CA PRO A 196 4.26 14.59 33.08
C PRO A 196 4.78 16.02 32.87
N PRO A 197 4.02 16.90 32.18
CA PRO A 197 4.45 18.27 31.87
C PRO A 197 4.82 19.09 33.11
N GLU A 198 4.14 18.84 34.24
CA GLU A 198 4.40 19.53 35.52
C GLU A 198 5.78 19.21 36.13
N LYS A 199 6.41 18.10 35.73
CA LYS A 199 7.72 17.64 36.24
C LYS A 199 8.82 17.71 35.16
N GLN A 200 8.53 18.34 34.02
CA GLN A 200 9.40 18.32 32.86
C GLN A 200 10.51 19.38 32.99
N GLU A 201 11.73 18.96 33.33
CA GLU A 201 12.92 19.82 33.14
C GLU A 201 13.55 19.48 31.80
N LEU A 202 13.43 20.42 30.86
CA LEU A 202 13.92 20.30 29.49
C LEU A 202 15.43 20.41 29.42
N ILE A 203 16.04 19.54 28.62
CA ILE A 203 17.47 19.57 28.32
C ILE A 203 17.72 20.62 27.23
N SER A 204 18.64 21.54 27.50
CA SER A 204 19.09 22.56 26.54
C SER A 204 20.58 22.39 26.25
N PRO A 205 21.04 22.49 24.98
CA PRO A 205 20.26 22.78 23.77
C PRO A 205 19.44 21.58 23.28
N ASN A 206 18.36 21.86 22.52
CA ASN A 206 17.56 20.81 21.86
C ASN A 206 18.33 20.22 20.67
N LEU A 207 18.94 19.05 20.90
CA LEU A 207 19.73 18.33 19.91
C LEU A 207 18.87 17.79 18.76
N LEU A 208 17.60 17.45 19.02
CA LEU A 208 16.74 16.80 18.02
C LEU A 208 16.46 17.66 16.78
N ARG A 209 16.65 18.98 16.88
CA ARG A 209 16.52 19.90 15.73
C ARG A 209 17.72 19.89 14.79
N GLN A 210 18.88 19.46 15.28
CA GLN A 210 20.13 19.48 14.52
C GLN A 210 20.47 18.10 13.97
N LEU A 211 19.90 17.05 14.55
CA LEU A 211 20.14 15.68 14.17
C LEU A 211 19.15 15.24 13.11
N ASP A 212 19.60 14.34 12.23
CA ASP A 212 18.78 13.59 11.30
C ASP A 212 18.39 12.22 11.88
N LYS A 213 19.31 11.61 12.65
CA LYS A 213 19.12 10.29 13.26
C LYS A 213 19.77 10.20 14.62
N LEU A 214 19.16 9.40 15.49
CA LEU A 214 19.68 9.03 16.78
C LEU A 214 19.68 7.51 16.90
N TYR A 215 20.83 6.95 17.25
CA TYR A 215 20.98 5.53 17.54
C TYR A 215 21.07 5.34 19.03
N ALA A 216 20.29 4.41 19.57
CA ALA A 216 20.45 3.95 20.94
C ALA A 216 21.02 2.55 20.95
N ILE A 217 22.04 2.34 21.78
CA ILE A 217 22.70 1.07 22.03
C ILE A 217 22.48 0.69 23.48
N SER A 218 21.99 -0.54 23.70
CA SER A 218 21.94 -1.19 25.01
C SER A 218 22.92 -2.36 25.01
N LEU A 219 23.87 -2.36 25.94
CA LEU A 219 24.83 -3.44 26.13
C LEU A 219 24.68 -4.06 27.52
N ARG A 220 24.29 -5.32 27.57
CA ARG A 220 24.08 -6.09 28.81
C ARG A 220 24.96 -7.32 28.84
N TYR A 221 25.25 -7.83 30.03
CA TYR A 221 25.94 -9.11 30.20
C TYR A 221 25.00 -10.08 30.94
N GLU A 222 24.53 -11.10 30.23
CA GLU A 222 23.56 -12.06 30.73
C GLU A 222 24.05 -13.48 30.45
N SER A 223 23.98 -14.36 31.46
CA SER A 223 24.23 -15.80 31.27
C SER A 223 25.54 -16.18 30.57
N GLY A 224 26.59 -15.35 30.68
CA GLY A 224 27.89 -15.60 30.04
C GLY A 224 28.00 -15.11 28.59
N SER A 225 27.00 -14.38 28.07
CA SER A 225 27.05 -13.67 26.79
C SER A 225 26.81 -12.17 26.97
N TYR A 226 27.31 -11.40 26.02
CA TYR A 226 26.98 -10.00 25.84
C TYR A 226 25.79 -9.90 24.91
N GLU A 227 24.75 -9.24 25.38
CA GLU A 227 23.54 -8.92 24.61
C GLU A 227 23.60 -7.46 24.19
N LEU A 228 23.61 -7.22 22.88
CA LEU A 228 23.67 -5.90 22.25
C LEU A 228 22.35 -5.64 21.54
N GLY A 229 21.63 -4.61 21.96
CA GLY A 229 20.49 -4.05 21.23
C GLY A 229 20.87 -2.72 20.60
N LEU A 230 20.48 -2.48 19.35
CA LEU A 230 20.69 -1.21 18.66
C LEU A 230 19.42 -0.81 17.90
N THR A 231 18.93 0.40 18.14
CA THR A 231 17.70 0.93 17.53
C THR A 231 17.97 2.26 16.84
N GLU A 232 17.40 2.43 15.64
CA GLU A 232 17.35 3.72 14.95
C GLU A 232 16.09 4.51 15.32
N PHE A 233 16.29 5.77 15.69
CA PHE A 233 15.25 6.78 15.76
C PHE A 233 15.51 7.86 14.70
N ASP A 234 14.54 8.05 13.81
CA ASP A 234 14.59 9.14 12.83
C ASP A 234 14.00 10.41 13.46
N THR A 235 14.81 11.44 13.64
CA THR A 235 14.41 12.70 14.30
C THR A 235 13.63 13.60 13.34
N ASN A 236 13.85 13.46 12.03
CA ASN A 236 13.12 14.18 11.01
C ASN A 236 11.68 13.67 10.94
N ALA A 237 11.50 12.38 10.70
CA ALA A 237 10.19 11.75 10.63
C ALA A 237 9.55 11.52 12.00
N ARG A 238 10.30 11.63 13.11
CA ARG A 238 9.86 11.28 14.48
C ARG A 238 9.28 9.87 14.54
N VAL A 239 10.03 8.90 14.04
CA VAL A 239 9.63 7.48 14.05
C VAL A 239 10.78 6.61 14.58
N ARG A 240 10.45 5.61 15.41
CA ARG A 240 11.33 4.48 15.71
C ARG A 240 11.30 3.52 14.52
N VAL A 241 12.45 3.23 13.92
CA VAL A 241 12.51 2.57 12.60
C VAL A 241 12.76 1.07 12.72
N LEU A 242 14.01 0.67 12.97
CA LEU A 242 14.40 -0.74 13.06
C LEU A 242 15.27 -0.96 14.29
N THR A 243 15.19 -2.19 14.80
CA THR A 243 15.98 -2.66 15.94
C THR A 243 16.74 -3.91 15.51
N ALA A 244 18.04 -3.95 15.82
CA ALA A 244 18.91 -5.09 15.61
C ALA A 244 19.47 -5.57 16.96
N THR A 245 19.47 -6.87 17.16
CA THR A 245 20.03 -7.52 18.36
C THR A 245 21.17 -8.46 17.99
N ARG A 246 22.16 -8.60 18.87
CA ARG A 246 23.29 -9.53 18.74
C ARG A 246 23.64 -10.12 20.09
N SER A 247 23.90 -11.42 20.11
CA SER A 247 24.50 -12.13 21.23
C SER A 247 25.91 -12.58 20.85
N PHE A 248 26.90 -12.29 21.69
CA PHE A 248 28.29 -12.69 21.45
C PHE A 248 29.06 -12.90 22.76
N ARG A 249 30.20 -13.59 22.70
CA ARG A 249 30.99 -13.95 23.91
C ARG A 249 32.29 -13.17 24.09
N ASN A 250 32.85 -12.59 23.02
CA ASN A 250 34.11 -11.86 23.08
C ASN A 250 33.87 -10.35 23.01
N LEU A 251 34.17 -9.64 24.09
CA LEU A 251 34.01 -8.18 24.19
C LEU A 251 34.86 -7.40 23.17
N GLU A 252 36.00 -7.94 22.74
CA GLU A 252 36.85 -7.30 21.72
C GLU A 252 36.13 -7.18 20.36
N THR A 253 35.14 -8.02 20.10
CA THR A 253 34.34 -7.96 18.86
C THR A 253 33.23 -6.91 18.90
N LEU A 254 33.00 -6.25 20.05
CA LEU A 254 31.93 -5.28 20.23
C LEU A 254 31.90 -4.18 19.16
N PRO A 255 33.02 -3.52 18.76
CA PRO A 255 32.97 -2.51 17.70
C PRO A 255 32.44 -3.06 16.37
N ALA A 256 32.86 -4.28 15.99
CA ALA A 256 32.39 -4.94 14.78
C ALA A 256 30.91 -5.33 14.86
N GLN A 257 30.43 -5.73 16.05
CA GLN A 257 29.01 -6.03 16.27
C GLN A 257 28.15 -4.77 16.20
N ILE A 258 28.57 -3.68 16.85
CA ILE A 258 27.89 -2.37 16.75
C ILE A 258 27.84 -1.91 15.30
N PHE A 259 28.97 -1.97 14.60
CA PHE A 259 29.03 -1.60 13.19
C PHE A 259 28.09 -2.46 12.33
N SER A 260 28.08 -3.79 12.52
CA SER A 260 27.15 -4.70 11.84
C SER A 260 25.68 -4.32 12.09
N CYS A 261 25.32 -4.01 13.34
CA CYS A 261 23.98 -3.54 13.68
C CYS A 261 23.64 -2.22 13.00
N LEU A 262 24.55 -1.24 12.98
CA LEU A 262 24.36 0.04 12.28
C LEU A 262 24.06 -0.19 10.79
N LYS A 263 24.78 -1.10 10.12
CA LYS A 263 24.51 -1.43 8.71
C LYS A 263 23.11 -2.01 8.49
N GLN A 264 22.63 -2.80 9.44
CA GLN A 264 21.33 -3.46 9.38
C GLN A 264 20.19 -2.47 9.62
N VAL A 265 20.29 -1.60 10.62
CA VAL A 265 19.19 -0.70 11.00
C VAL A 265 19.11 0.56 10.14
N PHE A 266 20.25 1.01 9.58
CA PHE A 266 20.30 2.29 8.87
C PHE A 266 19.25 2.35 7.76
N SER A 267 18.38 3.36 7.85
CA SER A 267 17.29 3.56 6.90
C SER A 267 17.43 4.93 6.23
N PRO A 268 17.85 5.01 4.95
CA PRO A 268 17.89 6.26 4.20
C PRO A 268 16.56 7.01 4.22
N ILE A 269 16.65 8.34 4.29
CA ILE A 269 15.49 9.24 4.22
C ILE A 269 15.54 10.07 2.95
N ALA A 270 14.37 10.29 2.38
CA ALA A 270 14.19 11.23 1.30
C ALA A 270 13.10 12.25 1.62
N GLN A 271 13.27 13.48 1.15
CA GLN A 271 12.21 14.47 1.11
C GLN A 271 11.32 14.19 -0.11
N VAL A 272 10.01 14.29 0.07
CA VAL A 272 9.04 13.94 -0.95
C VAL A 272 8.17 15.14 -1.33
N GLU A 273 8.21 15.50 -2.61
CA GLU A 273 7.43 16.59 -3.18
C GLU A 273 6.39 16.01 -4.15
N TYR A 274 5.14 15.97 -3.71
CA TYR A 274 4.04 15.43 -4.51
C TYR A 274 3.63 16.40 -5.60
N ASN A 275 3.38 15.87 -6.80
CA ASN A 275 2.87 16.67 -7.90
C ASN A 275 1.34 16.81 -7.80
N GLY A 276 0.87 18.01 -7.44
CA GLY A 276 -0.56 18.33 -7.32
C GLY A 276 -1.35 18.17 -8.63
N VAL A 277 -0.69 18.17 -9.79
CA VAL A 277 -1.32 17.92 -11.10
C VAL A 277 -1.73 16.46 -11.28
N THR A 278 -1.02 15.52 -10.63
CA THR A 278 -1.23 14.07 -10.79
C THR A 278 -2.14 13.45 -9.73
N ASP A 279 -2.91 14.26 -9.01
CA ASP A 279 -3.76 13.80 -7.90
C ASP A 279 -2.95 12.90 -6.93
N GLY A 280 -1.74 13.35 -6.57
CA GLY A 280 -0.86 12.68 -5.60
C GLY A 280 -0.25 11.33 -6.00
N LYS A 281 -0.50 10.81 -7.21
CA LYS A 281 -0.01 9.49 -7.65
C LYS A 281 1.49 9.44 -7.97
N THR A 282 2.08 10.59 -8.29
CA THR A 282 3.52 10.71 -8.56
C THR A 282 4.15 11.73 -7.62
N ALA A 283 5.41 11.48 -7.25
CA ALA A 283 6.17 12.36 -6.39
C ALA A 283 7.61 12.51 -6.89
N ARG A 284 8.18 13.69 -6.68
CA ARG A 284 9.62 13.93 -6.80
C ARG A 284 10.27 13.59 -5.46
N ILE A 285 11.39 12.89 -5.52
CA ILE A 285 12.10 12.39 -4.35
C ILE A 285 13.47 13.05 -4.31
N LYS A 286 13.91 13.51 -3.13
CA LYS A 286 15.23 14.07 -2.88
C LYS A 286 15.91 13.30 -1.76
N ILE A 287 16.92 12.50 -2.10
CA ILE A 287 17.61 11.61 -1.16
C ILE A 287 18.65 12.42 -0.37
N ARG A 288 18.65 12.28 0.96
CA ARG A 288 19.60 12.96 1.85
C ARG A 288 21.03 12.47 1.60
N ALA A 289 21.97 13.41 1.52
CA ALA A 289 23.41 13.17 1.31
C ALA A 289 23.77 12.40 0.02
N ALA A 290 22.85 12.20 -0.92
CA ALA A 290 23.09 11.35 -2.09
C ALA A 290 24.15 11.90 -3.05
N ALA A 291 24.31 13.22 -3.16
CA ALA A 291 25.35 13.81 -4.00
C ALA A 291 26.76 13.71 -3.38
N MET A 292 26.87 13.25 -2.12
CA MET A 292 28.16 12.97 -1.48
C MET A 292 28.66 11.54 -1.78
N VAL A 293 27.85 10.72 -2.45
CA VAL A 293 28.23 9.37 -2.85
C VAL A 293 29.09 9.44 -4.10
N ALA A 294 30.35 9.05 -3.98
CA ALA A 294 31.32 9.16 -5.06
C ALA A 294 31.01 8.25 -6.27
N ASP A 295 30.52 7.04 -6.00
CA ASP A 295 30.08 6.06 -6.99
C ASP A 295 28.83 5.31 -6.48
N VAL A 296 27.74 5.42 -7.25
CA VAL A 296 26.48 4.74 -6.97
C VAL A 296 26.61 3.23 -7.19
N GLY A 297 27.46 2.81 -8.15
CA GLY A 297 27.69 1.41 -8.48
C GLY A 297 28.37 0.61 -7.38
N ALA A 298 29.10 1.28 -6.49
CA ALA A 298 29.79 0.68 -5.34
C ALA A 298 28.85 0.17 -4.23
N GLY A 299 27.53 0.39 -4.33
CA GLY A 299 26.56 -0.13 -3.36
C GLY A 299 26.53 0.64 -2.05
N SER A 300 26.67 1.98 -2.10
CA SER A 300 26.56 2.85 -0.93
C SER A 300 25.21 2.68 -0.22
N PRO A 301 25.18 2.57 1.12
CA PRO A 301 23.94 2.38 1.88
C PRO A 301 23.00 3.58 1.83
N ILE A 302 23.49 4.76 1.46
CA ILE A 302 22.70 5.98 1.34
C ILE A 302 21.86 5.96 0.06
N MET A 303 22.37 5.31 -0.99
CA MET A 303 21.70 5.29 -2.28
C MET A 303 20.52 4.34 -2.24
N MET A 304 19.34 4.88 -2.53
CA MET A 304 18.17 4.11 -2.86
C MET A 304 18.25 3.69 -4.33
N GLN A 305 17.62 2.57 -4.68
CA GLN A 305 17.61 2.00 -6.02
C GLN A 305 16.22 2.09 -6.67
N LYS A 306 16.17 1.95 -7.99
CA LYS A 306 14.90 1.75 -8.69
C LYS A 306 14.22 0.50 -8.15
N GLY A 307 12.93 0.61 -7.83
CA GLY A 307 12.12 -0.44 -7.22
C GLY A 307 12.17 -0.47 -5.68
N ASP A 308 13.05 0.29 -5.03
CA ASP A 308 13.01 0.44 -3.57
C ASP A 308 11.72 1.10 -3.12
N VAL A 309 11.25 0.70 -1.94
CA VAL A 309 9.96 1.08 -1.38
C VAL A 309 10.16 2.01 -0.20
N LEU A 310 9.46 3.12 -0.21
CA LEU A 310 9.46 4.17 0.80
C LEU A 310 8.11 4.20 1.51
N ARG A 311 8.18 4.33 2.84
CA ARG A 311 7.02 4.61 3.68
C ARG A 311 6.89 6.12 3.85
N PRO A 312 5.76 6.72 3.44
CA PRO A 312 5.54 8.15 3.55
C PRO A 312 5.16 8.56 4.98
N VAL A 313 5.80 9.62 5.45
CA VAL A 313 5.51 10.27 6.73
C VAL A 313 5.26 11.75 6.48
N VAL A 314 4.16 12.28 7.02
CA VAL A 314 3.83 13.70 6.95
C VAL A 314 4.10 14.31 8.32
N ARG A 315 4.96 15.33 8.37
CA ARG A 315 5.27 16.06 9.58
C ARG A 315 4.70 17.46 9.51
N LYS A 316 3.97 17.85 10.54
CA LYS A 316 3.49 19.21 10.75
C LYS A 316 4.44 19.92 11.71
N ASN A 317 4.92 21.07 11.29
CA ASN A 317 5.74 21.95 12.09
C ASN A 317 4.86 23.05 12.72
N ASP A 318 5.21 23.45 13.93
CA ASP A 318 4.62 24.59 14.60
C ASP A 318 5.00 25.90 13.89
N ARG A 319 4.05 26.82 13.78
CA ARG A 319 4.23 28.14 13.16
C ARG A 319 5.27 28.99 13.88
N SER A 320 5.29 28.91 15.21
CA SER A 320 6.11 29.82 16.02
C SER A 320 7.55 29.35 16.12
N THR A 321 7.74 28.06 16.36
CA THR A 321 9.06 27.48 16.61
C THR A 321 9.69 26.83 15.37
N GLN A 322 8.91 26.61 14.31
CA GLN A 322 9.26 25.79 13.14
C GLN A 322 9.69 24.36 13.49
N ALA A 323 9.55 23.95 14.76
CA ALA A 323 9.84 22.61 15.22
C ALA A 323 8.66 21.69 14.93
N PRO A 324 8.89 20.37 14.83
CA PRO A 324 7.81 19.40 14.75
C PRO A 324 6.85 19.59 15.92
N GLU A 325 5.54 19.67 15.63
CA GLU A 325 4.53 19.60 16.67
C GLU A 325 4.59 18.21 17.32
N TYR A 326 4.44 18.12 18.64
CA TYR A 326 4.68 16.88 19.40
C TYR A 326 3.85 15.69 18.89
N ASP A 327 2.61 15.96 18.45
CA ASP A 327 1.70 15.00 17.81
C ASP A 327 1.45 15.37 16.32
N GLY A 328 2.39 16.09 15.71
CA GLY A 328 2.28 16.60 14.35
C GLY A 328 2.69 15.59 13.27
N VAL A 329 3.09 14.39 13.66
CA VAL A 329 3.64 13.37 12.76
C VAL A 329 2.58 12.35 12.45
N ILE A 330 2.27 12.21 11.16
CA ILE A 330 1.25 11.30 10.66
C ILE A 330 1.95 10.28 9.77
N GLU A 331 2.05 9.05 10.27
CA GLU A 331 2.35 7.89 9.44
C GLU A 331 1.09 7.49 8.66
N VAL A 332 1.21 7.46 7.33
CA VAL A 332 0.09 7.09 6.49
C VAL A 332 0.08 5.58 6.31
N THR A 333 -0.73 4.90 7.11
CA THR A 333 -0.89 3.44 7.03
C THR A 333 -1.41 2.99 5.67
N TRP A 334 -1.05 1.78 5.24
CA TRP A 334 -1.43 1.19 3.96
C TRP A 334 -1.10 2.04 2.73
N THR A 335 -0.12 2.92 2.85
CA THR A 335 0.38 3.72 1.74
C THR A 335 1.88 3.53 1.62
N TYR A 336 2.30 3.18 0.42
CA TYR A 336 3.71 3.02 0.08
C TYR A 336 4.00 3.80 -1.20
N MET A 337 5.25 4.19 -1.37
CA MET A 337 5.76 4.75 -2.61
C MET A 337 6.92 3.88 -3.06
N TYR A 338 7.05 3.56 -4.34
CA TYR A 338 8.28 2.96 -4.84
C TYR A 338 8.96 3.90 -5.82
N ILE A 339 10.27 3.74 -5.96
CA ILE A 339 11.09 4.58 -6.83
C ILE A 339 11.02 4.02 -8.26
N ASN A 340 10.52 4.80 -9.20
CA ASN A 340 10.41 4.40 -10.59
C ASN A 340 11.67 4.78 -11.36
N ASP A 341 12.23 5.95 -11.05
CA ASP A 341 13.34 6.53 -11.78
C ASP A 341 14.26 7.34 -10.86
N LEU A 342 15.55 7.29 -11.14
CA LEU A 342 16.60 8.01 -10.44
C LEU A 342 17.44 8.76 -11.46
N THR A 343 17.72 10.03 -11.18
CA THR A 343 18.57 10.83 -12.06
C THR A 343 20.03 10.44 -11.81
N LEU A 344 20.56 9.65 -12.74
CA LEU A 344 21.94 9.19 -12.76
C LEU A 344 22.69 9.85 -13.92
N GLN A 345 23.95 10.22 -13.69
CA GLN A 345 24.86 10.78 -14.69
C GLN A 345 26.14 9.97 -14.68
N GLN A 346 26.60 9.58 -15.86
CA GLN A 346 27.91 8.95 -16.00
C GLN A 346 28.96 10.05 -16.05
N ASP A 347 29.96 9.93 -15.17
CA ASP A 347 31.12 10.81 -15.13
C ASP A 347 32.21 10.16 -16.01
N GLU A 348 32.36 10.63 -17.25
CA GLU A 348 33.27 10.04 -18.24
C GLU A 348 34.74 10.11 -17.80
N ASP A 349 35.12 11.18 -17.08
CA ASP A 349 36.49 11.42 -16.63
C ASP A 349 36.92 10.41 -15.55
N LEU A 350 35.98 10.02 -14.69
CA LEU A 350 36.23 9.11 -13.56
C LEU A 350 35.73 7.68 -13.81
N GLY A 351 34.97 7.46 -14.88
CA GLY A 351 34.37 6.16 -15.20
C GLY A 351 33.36 5.67 -14.15
N VAL A 352 32.75 6.58 -13.38
CA VAL A 352 31.83 6.26 -12.28
C VAL A 352 30.41 6.75 -12.58
N ILE A 353 29.42 6.14 -11.93
CA ILE A 353 28.02 6.58 -12.02
C ILE A 353 27.72 7.44 -10.81
N ARG A 354 27.32 8.68 -11.05
CA ARG A 354 26.93 9.65 -10.01
C ARG A 354 25.44 9.88 -10.03
N SER A 355 24.88 10.24 -8.87
CA SER A 355 23.51 10.71 -8.77
C SER A 355 23.51 12.16 -8.30
N ASN A 356 22.61 12.96 -8.85
CA ASN A 356 22.30 14.28 -8.29
C ASN A 356 21.35 14.20 -7.08
N GLY A 357 21.03 12.99 -6.60
CA GLY A 357 20.17 12.71 -5.45
C GLY A 357 18.69 12.95 -5.68
N THR A 358 18.25 13.16 -6.92
CA THR A 358 16.83 13.38 -7.26
C THR A 358 16.25 12.23 -8.08
N GLY A 359 14.97 11.92 -7.84
CA GLY A 359 14.26 10.86 -8.55
C GLY A 359 12.75 11.09 -8.63
N LYS A 360 12.05 10.13 -9.24
CA LYS A 360 10.60 10.07 -9.32
C LYS A 360 10.11 8.78 -8.67
N GLY A 361 9.04 8.89 -7.89
CA GLY A 361 8.35 7.74 -7.31
C GLY A 361 6.87 7.74 -7.61
N GLN A 362 6.28 6.55 -7.53
CA GLN A 362 4.86 6.32 -7.69
C GLN A 362 4.24 5.84 -6.39
N VAL A 363 3.09 6.41 -6.06
CA VAL A 363 2.37 6.19 -4.80
C VAL A 363 1.30 5.13 -5.01
N ILE A 364 1.22 4.19 -4.08
CA ILE A 364 0.17 3.19 -4.00
C ILE A 364 -0.54 3.33 -2.66
N SER A 365 -1.82 3.66 -2.71
CA SER A 365 -2.68 3.86 -1.55
C SER A 365 -4.05 3.17 -1.72
N THR A 366 -4.06 2.00 -2.37
CA THR A 366 -5.30 1.34 -2.84
C THR A 366 -6.28 0.94 -1.74
N PHE A 367 -5.83 0.90 -0.48
CA PHE A 367 -6.68 0.59 0.67
C PHE A 367 -7.08 1.82 1.47
N THR A 368 -6.36 2.95 1.34
CA THR A 368 -6.76 4.15 2.07
C THR A 368 -8.06 4.67 1.48
N MET A 369 -9.05 4.96 2.34
CA MET A 369 -10.28 5.66 1.90
C MET A 369 -10.00 7.12 1.47
N LEU A 370 -8.74 7.55 1.57
CA LEU A 370 -8.25 8.84 1.14
C LEU A 370 -7.94 8.82 -0.35
N ARG A 371 -8.56 9.75 -1.08
CA ARG A 371 -8.22 10.04 -2.48
C ARG A 371 -6.76 10.49 -2.63
N ASN A 372 -6.26 11.23 -1.64
CA ASN A 372 -4.89 11.75 -1.57
C ASN A 372 -4.37 11.67 -0.13
N PRO A 373 -3.87 10.50 0.30
CA PRO A 373 -3.49 10.33 1.69
C PRO A 373 -2.27 11.16 2.10
N ILE A 374 -1.43 11.54 1.13
CA ILE A 374 -0.19 12.29 1.36
C ILE A 374 -0.22 13.66 0.67
N ALA A 375 -1.05 13.83 -0.36
CA ALA A 375 -1.12 15.04 -1.17
C ALA A 375 -2.18 16.03 -0.64
N ALA A 376 -1.98 16.53 0.59
CA ALA A 376 -2.58 17.79 0.98
C ALA A 376 -1.92 18.95 0.19
N ARG A 377 -2.69 20.02 -0.07
CA ARG A 377 -2.22 21.29 -0.69
C ARG A 377 -0.88 21.69 -0.09
N ARG A 378 0.08 22.11 -0.93
CA ARG A 378 1.42 22.54 -0.50
C ARG A 378 1.26 23.55 0.65
N ASN A 379 1.60 23.11 1.86
CA ASN A 379 1.53 23.89 3.08
C ASN A 379 2.97 24.05 3.55
N THR A 380 3.42 25.28 3.76
CA THR A 380 4.78 25.58 4.22
C THR A 380 5.08 24.99 5.60
N LEU A 381 4.05 24.68 6.39
CA LEU A 381 4.16 24.06 7.70
C LEU A 381 4.18 22.53 7.67
N GLN A 382 4.05 21.92 6.49
CA GLN A 382 4.06 20.46 6.36
C GLN A 382 5.24 20.01 5.52
N GLU A 383 6.07 19.18 6.12
CA GLU A 383 7.14 18.47 5.44
C GLU A 383 6.76 17.01 5.25
N LYS A 384 7.25 16.43 4.17
CA LYS A 384 6.88 15.08 3.77
C LYS A 384 8.15 14.30 3.51
N TYR A 385 8.26 13.17 4.17
CA TYR A 385 9.43 12.31 4.12
C TYR A 385 9.04 10.93 3.60
N GLY A 386 10.00 10.27 2.95
CA GLY A 386 9.94 8.87 2.56
C GLY A 386 11.06 8.14 3.27
N LEU A 387 10.70 7.24 4.19
CA LEU A 387 11.64 6.38 4.90
C LEU A 387 11.82 5.09 4.11
N LEU A 388 13.06 4.67 3.83
CA LEU A 388 13.29 3.39 3.15
C LEU A 388 12.75 2.22 3.97
N VAL A 389 11.89 1.42 3.36
CA VAL A 389 11.36 0.20 3.93
C VAL A 389 12.38 -0.92 3.72
N ARG A 390 12.96 -1.41 4.82
CA ARG A 390 13.86 -2.56 4.79
C ARG A 390 13.18 -3.75 5.45
N PRO A 391 12.77 -4.76 4.69
CA PRO A 391 12.19 -5.93 5.29
C PRO A 391 13.29 -6.77 5.94
N VAL A 392 13.08 -7.14 7.20
CA VAL A 392 14.04 -7.87 8.05
C VAL A 392 13.69 -9.34 8.22
N GLN A 393 12.42 -9.69 7.99
CA GLN A 393 11.89 -11.05 8.04
C GLN A 393 11.71 -11.59 6.61
N GLU A 394 11.54 -12.90 6.45
CA GLU A 394 11.30 -13.50 5.13
C GLU A 394 9.83 -13.39 4.68
N SER A 395 8.93 -13.19 5.62
CA SER A 395 7.49 -13.15 5.41
C SER A 395 6.77 -12.21 6.38
N SER A 396 5.54 -11.86 6.05
CA SER A 396 4.59 -11.13 6.90
C SER A 396 3.33 -11.96 7.08
N LEU A 397 2.79 -12.03 8.29
CA LEU A 397 1.49 -12.63 8.54
C LEU A 397 0.39 -11.59 8.30
N LEU A 398 -0.43 -11.80 7.28
CA LEU A 398 -1.63 -10.98 7.04
C LEU A 398 -2.82 -11.60 7.76
N LYS A 399 -3.36 -10.89 8.76
CA LYS A 399 -4.53 -11.31 9.53
C LYS A 399 -5.75 -10.47 9.14
N ILE A 400 -6.83 -11.14 8.80
CA ILE A 400 -8.07 -10.54 8.32
C ILE A 400 -9.16 -10.76 9.36
N VAL A 401 -9.68 -9.67 9.90
CA VAL A 401 -10.76 -9.65 10.89
C VAL A 401 -11.98 -8.90 10.35
N ALA A 402 -13.15 -9.17 10.91
CA ALA A 402 -14.37 -8.48 10.52
C ALA A 402 -14.44 -7.06 11.11
N ASN A 403 -15.06 -6.12 10.39
CA ASN A 403 -15.30 -4.76 10.89
C ASN A 403 -16.38 -4.73 11.96
N ASP A 404 -17.44 -5.53 11.77
CA ASP A 404 -18.68 -5.50 12.53
C ASP A 404 -18.61 -6.25 13.86
N ARG A 405 -17.59 -7.10 14.04
CA ARG A 405 -17.45 -7.96 15.20
C ARG A 405 -16.03 -7.98 15.70
N GLU A 406 -15.87 -7.62 16.96
CA GLU A 406 -14.58 -7.72 17.62
C GLU A 406 -14.09 -9.17 17.65
N ASN A 407 -12.81 -9.38 17.33
CA ASN A 407 -12.16 -10.69 17.33
C ASN A 407 -12.77 -11.75 16.39
N TYR A 408 -13.66 -11.38 15.46
CA TYR A 408 -14.18 -12.32 14.47
C TYR A 408 -13.22 -12.41 13.28
N THR A 409 -12.65 -13.60 13.06
CA THR A 409 -11.66 -13.86 12.01
C THR A 409 -12.33 -14.32 10.72
N LEU A 410 -11.90 -13.78 9.58
CA LEU A 410 -12.48 -14.12 8.27
C LEU A 410 -11.73 -15.30 7.64
N GLN A 411 -12.25 -16.51 7.85
CA GLN A 411 -11.68 -17.78 7.37
C GLN A 411 -12.08 -18.11 5.92
N GLY A 412 -11.19 -18.72 5.14
CA GLY A 412 -11.48 -19.26 3.81
C GLY A 412 -11.51 -18.21 2.69
N TYR A 413 -11.03 -17.00 2.96
CA TYR A 413 -10.98 -15.93 1.97
C TYR A 413 -9.81 -16.15 1.03
N ASN A 414 -10.05 -16.05 -0.28
CA ASN A 414 -9.01 -16.24 -1.29
C ASN A 414 -8.12 -15.00 -1.37
N VAL A 415 -6.81 -15.20 -1.27
CA VAL A 415 -5.83 -14.12 -1.25
C VAL A 415 -4.93 -14.25 -2.47
N TYR A 416 -4.94 -13.20 -3.29
CA TYR A 416 -4.11 -13.10 -4.48
C TYR A 416 -3.09 -11.98 -4.32
N ALA A 417 -1.99 -12.04 -5.06
CA ALA A 417 -0.98 -11.00 -5.09
C ALA A 417 -0.72 -10.51 -6.51
N LYS A 418 -0.38 -9.22 -6.63
CA LYS A 418 0.11 -8.61 -7.87
C LYS A 418 1.25 -7.66 -7.54
N SER A 419 2.39 -7.79 -8.22
CA SER A 419 3.44 -6.75 -8.16
C SER A 419 2.99 -5.52 -8.94
N PRO A 420 3.21 -4.29 -8.43
CA PRO A 420 2.99 -3.08 -9.20
C PRO A 420 4.01 -2.97 -10.34
N LYS A 421 3.63 -2.27 -11.41
CA LYS A 421 4.52 -2.00 -12.55
C LYS A 421 5.47 -0.87 -12.20
N ILE A 422 6.78 -1.13 -12.18
CA ILE A 422 7.78 -0.10 -11.88
C ILE A 422 7.90 0.90 -13.02
N ASP A 423 7.97 0.37 -14.24
CA ASP A 423 7.96 1.17 -15.46
C ASP A 423 6.54 1.26 -16.00
N PRO A 424 5.90 2.44 -15.97
CA PRO A 424 4.54 2.60 -16.47
C PRO A 424 4.45 2.37 -17.98
N GLU A 425 5.57 2.47 -18.69
CA GLU A 425 5.67 2.31 -20.16
C GLU A 425 5.99 0.87 -20.59
N ALA A 426 6.32 -0.04 -19.66
CA ALA A 426 6.62 -1.43 -20.01
C ALA A 426 5.36 -2.18 -20.51
N GLU A 427 5.48 -2.85 -21.66
CA GLU A 427 4.42 -3.69 -22.22
C GLU A 427 4.18 -4.94 -21.36
N GLY A 428 2.91 -5.29 -21.14
CA GLY A 428 2.49 -6.46 -20.37
C GLY A 428 2.04 -6.14 -18.93
N ASP A 429 1.00 -6.82 -18.48
CA ASP A 429 0.50 -6.75 -17.10
C ASP A 429 1.12 -7.87 -16.27
N VAL A 430 1.62 -7.56 -15.07
CA VAL A 430 2.12 -8.60 -14.16
C VAL A 430 0.94 -9.51 -13.79
N PRO A 431 1.07 -10.85 -13.95
CA PRO A 431 -0.02 -11.76 -13.64
C PRO A 431 -0.39 -11.68 -12.16
N THR A 432 -1.68 -11.84 -11.88
CA THR A 432 -2.18 -11.96 -10.51
C THR A 432 -2.04 -13.41 -10.07
N VAL A 433 -1.27 -13.66 -9.03
CA VAL A 433 -0.94 -15.00 -8.51
C VAL A 433 -1.83 -15.30 -7.31
N LEU A 434 -2.43 -16.49 -7.25
CA LEU A 434 -3.13 -16.97 -6.05
C LEU A 434 -2.09 -17.39 -5.02
N ILE A 435 -2.10 -16.77 -3.84
CA ILE A 435 -1.24 -17.16 -2.71
C ILE A 435 -1.87 -18.35 -1.99
N GLY A 436 -3.17 -18.26 -1.70
CA GLY A 436 -3.89 -19.28 -0.97
C GLY A 436 -5.19 -18.76 -0.35
N GLN A 437 -5.63 -19.41 0.72
CA GLN A 437 -6.80 -19.03 1.50
C GLN A 437 -6.42 -18.73 2.95
N THR A 438 -7.18 -17.85 3.60
CA THR A 438 -7.00 -17.61 5.04
C THR A 438 -7.35 -18.86 5.86
N ASP A 439 -6.51 -19.14 6.86
CA ASP A 439 -6.70 -20.25 7.78
C ASP A 439 -7.85 -20.01 8.78
N TRP A 440 -8.03 -20.92 9.73
CA TRP A 440 -9.04 -20.80 10.80
C TRP A 440 -8.84 -19.58 11.72
N ARG A 441 -7.67 -18.95 11.70
CA ARG A 441 -7.35 -17.71 12.42
C ARG A 441 -7.62 -16.47 11.57
N GLY A 442 -8.12 -16.63 10.35
CA GLY A 442 -8.24 -15.56 9.37
C GLY A 442 -6.87 -15.05 8.89
N ALA A 443 -5.81 -15.85 9.02
CA ALA A 443 -4.45 -15.44 8.71
C ALA A 443 -3.90 -16.15 7.47
N ILE A 444 -2.98 -15.49 6.78
CA ILE A 444 -2.19 -16.07 5.69
C ILE A 444 -0.78 -15.51 5.71
N GLU A 445 0.21 -16.37 5.47
CA GLU A 445 1.60 -15.95 5.34
C GLU A 445 1.86 -15.40 3.93
N VAL A 446 2.44 -14.21 3.85
CA VAL A 446 2.86 -13.57 2.61
C VAL A 446 4.37 -13.52 2.61
N THR A 447 5.01 -14.30 1.75
CA THR A 447 6.46 -14.43 1.65
C THR A 447 7.05 -13.44 0.65
N GLN A 448 8.33 -13.09 0.82
CA GLN A 448 9.04 -12.22 -0.14
C GLN A 448 9.31 -12.86 -1.50
N ASP A 449 9.27 -14.20 -1.58
CA ASP A 449 9.66 -14.95 -2.76
C ASP A 449 8.59 -15.05 -3.85
N ILE A 450 7.36 -14.65 -3.55
CA ILE A 450 6.19 -14.72 -4.46
C ILE A 450 6.49 -14.13 -5.84
N PHE A 451 7.35 -13.10 -5.92
CA PHE A 451 7.72 -12.44 -7.17
C PHE A 451 9.24 -12.37 -7.41
N LYS A 452 10.05 -13.25 -6.80
CA LYS A 452 11.52 -13.29 -7.03
C LYS A 452 11.88 -13.35 -8.52
N GLU A 453 11.03 -13.97 -9.33
CA GLU A 453 11.23 -14.13 -10.78
C GLU A 453 10.54 -13.04 -11.63
N GLN A 454 9.69 -12.20 -11.04
CA GLN A 454 8.75 -11.33 -11.78
C GLN A 454 8.88 -9.83 -11.46
N GLY A 455 9.48 -9.43 -10.34
CA GLY A 455 9.34 -8.05 -9.86
C GLY A 455 10.63 -7.45 -9.33
N ALA A 456 11.10 -6.38 -9.97
CA ALA A 456 12.21 -5.54 -9.55
C ALA A 456 11.88 -4.65 -8.30
N THR A 457 10.74 -4.86 -7.63
CA THR A 457 10.32 -4.10 -6.42
C THR A 457 9.84 -5.06 -5.33
N LYS A 458 10.00 -4.64 -4.07
CA LYS A 458 9.60 -5.40 -2.87
C LYS A 458 8.15 -5.19 -2.46
N LEU A 459 7.44 -4.26 -3.12
CA LEU A 459 6.04 -3.95 -2.81
C LEU A 459 5.09 -4.92 -3.53
N VAL A 460 4.09 -5.41 -2.82
CA VAL A 460 3.06 -6.30 -3.36
C VAL A 460 1.67 -5.72 -3.06
N VAL A 461 0.76 -5.80 -4.03
CA VAL A 461 -0.66 -5.48 -3.81
C VAL A 461 -1.43 -6.79 -3.63
N ILE A 462 -1.96 -6.99 -2.43
CA ILE A 462 -2.76 -8.15 -2.04
C ILE A 462 -4.24 -7.88 -2.34
N TYR A 463 -4.87 -8.79 -3.08
CA TYR A 463 -6.29 -8.78 -3.36
C TYR A 463 -6.97 -9.83 -2.50
N VAL A 464 -7.79 -9.38 -1.56
CA VAL A 464 -8.62 -10.27 -0.75
C VAL A 464 -9.96 -10.45 -1.46
N ARG A 465 -10.35 -11.70 -1.73
CA ARG A 465 -11.60 -12.05 -2.40
C ARG A 465 -12.41 -13.03 -1.57
N ASN A 466 -13.73 -12.86 -1.61
CA ASN A 466 -14.67 -13.87 -1.19
C ASN A 466 -15.65 -14.17 -2.36
N GLY A 467 -15.67 -15.42 -2.82
CA GLY A 467 -16.30 -15.78 -4.09
C GLY A 467 -15.74 -14.96 -5.27
N GLN A 468 -16.63 -14.30 -6.02
CA GLN A 468 -16.27 -13.44 -7.15
C GLN A 468 -15.93 -11.99 -6.75
N GLN A 469 -16.22 -11.57 -5.52
CA GLN A 469 -16.09 -10.19 -5.07
C GLN A 469 -14.70 -9.91 -4.52
N VAL A 470 -14.05 -8.83 -4.99
CA VAL A 470 -12.85 -8.28 -4.36
C VAL A 470 -13.27 -7.38 -3.21
N LEU A 471 -12.83 -7.71 -2.00
CA LEU A 471 -13.16 -6.97 -0.77
C LEU A 471 -12.12 -5.89 -0.48
N ALA A 472 -10.85 -6.18 -0.73
CA ALA A 472 -9.76 -5.22 -0.47
C ALA A 472 -8.59 -5.37 -1.42
N ARG A 473 -7.82 -4.28 -1.52
CA ARG A 473 -6.55 -4.15 -2.25
C ARG A 473 -5.49 -3.56 -1.34
N LEU A 474 -4.73 -4.41 -0.68
CA LEU A 474 -3.83 -4.07 0.42
C LEU A 474 -2.38 -3.99 -0.09
N PRO A 475 -1.73 -2.82 -0.09
CA PRO A 475 -0.31 -2.76 -0.38
C PRO A 475 0.48 -3.23 0.85
N ILE A 476 1.38 -4.20 0.66
CA ILE A 476 2.21 -4.81 1.71
C ILE A 476 3.64 -4.96 1.19
N VAL A 477 4.62 -4.75 2.07
CA VAL A 477 6.01 -5.14 1.84
C VAL A 477 6.29 -6.37 2.70
N PRO A 478 6.32 -7.59 2.12
CA PRO A 478 6.52 -8.81 2.89
C PRO A 478 7.82 -8.78 3.71
N GLY A 479 7.74 -9.14 4.98
CA GLY A 479 8.86 -9.13 5.92
C GLY A 479 9.22 -7.77 6.52
N TYR A 480 8.47 -6.71 6.20
CA TYR A 480 8.63 -5.41 6.87
C TYR A 480 8.00 -5.39 8.26
N ARG A 481 6.73 -5.80 8.34
CA ARG A 481 6.04 -6.01 9.62
C ARG A 481 5.73 -7.49 9.80
N ALA A 482 5.90 -7.98 11.02
CA ALA A 482 5.64 -9.38 11.34
C ALA A 482 4.16 -9.75 11.21
N LEU A 483 3.29 -8.83 11.64
CA LEU A 483 1.85 -8.96 11.61
C LEU A 483 1.26 -7.70 10.98
N GLU A 484 0.47 -7.88 9.93
CA GLU A 484 -0.39 -6.84 9.36
C GLU A 484 -1.84 -7.27 9.59
N GLU A 485 -2.56 -6.53 10.44
CA GLU A 485 -3.97 -6.79 10.71
C GLU A 485 -4.85 -5.82 9.90
N VAL A 486 -5.83 -6.38 9.20
CA VAL A 486 -6.80 -5.62 8.41
C VAL A 486 -8.21 -5.98 8.83
N LYS A 487 -9.03 -4.95 9.05
CA LYS A 487 -10.47 -5.10 9.26
C LYS A 487 -11.17 -5.01 7.89
N LEU A 488 -11.99 -6.01 7.55
CA LEU A 488 -12.81 -6.04 6.33
C LEU A 488 -14.29 -6.31 6.63
N PRO A 489 -15.23 -5.91 5.75
CA PRO A 489 -16.62 -6.31 5.86
C PRO A 489 -16.79 -7.84 5.79
N ASN A 490 -17.64 -8.39 6.65
CA ASN A 490 -18.05 -9.79 6.58
C ASN A 490 -18.92 -10.04 5.35
N ASP A 491 -18.45 -10.88 4.44
CA ASP A 491 -19.09 -11.19 3.15
C ASP A 491 -19.66 -12.62 3.13
N ASP A 492 -19.56 -13.36 4.24
CA ASP A 492 -19.98 -14.76 4.35
C ASP A 492 -21.47 -14.93 4.08
N TYR A 493 -22.30 -14.04 4.63
CA TYR A 493 -23.74 -14.05 4.38
C TYR A 493 -24.04 -13.88 2.89
N ARG A 494 -23.38 -12.93 2.22
CA ARG A 494 -23.56 -12.72 0.78
C ARG A 494 -23.24 -13.99 0.00
N LEU A 495 -22.14 -14.65 0.33
CA LEU A 495 -21.72 -15.88 -0.33
C LEU A 495 -22.71 -17.02 -0.10
N GLN A 496 -23.24 -17.19 1.11
CA GLN A 496 -24.27 -18.19 1.42
C GLN A 496 -25.54 -17.96 0.59
N TYR A 497 -25.98 -16.70 0.46
CA TYR A 497 -27.12 -16.35 -0.37
C TYR A 497 -26.82 -16.54 -1.87
N GLU A 498 -25.62 -16.19 -2.33
CA GLU A 498 -25.19 -16.44 -3.73
C GLU A 498 -25.26 -17.93 -4.06
N ALA A 499 -24.73 -18.80 -3.19
CA ALA A 499 -24.81 -20.26 -3.36
C ALA A 499 -26.26 -20.75 -3.42
N PHE A 500 -27.14 -20.22 -2.54
CA PHE A 500 -28.57 -20.50 -2.59
C PHE A 500 -29.18 -20.09 -3.93
N PHE A 501 -28.91 -18.86 -4.41
CA PHE A 501 -29.47 -18.37 -5.66
C PHE A 501 -28.98 -19.15 -6.88
N VAL A 502 -27.70 -19.53 -6.93
CA VAL A 502 -27.17 -20.37 -8.02
C VAL A 502 -27.89 -21.72 -8.06
N GLY A 503 -28.05 -22.38 -6.91
CA GLY A 503 -28.81 -23.64 -6.83
C GLY A 503 -30.29 -23.47 -7.21
N PHE A 504 -30.90 -22.36 -6.79
CA PHE A 504 -32.30 -22.06 -7.06
C PHE A 504 -32.56 -21.70 -8.53
N GLN A 505 -31.66 -20.95 -9.17
CA GLN A 505 -31.73 -20.63 -10.60
C GLN A 505 -31.59 -21.89 -11.47
N ASN A 506 -30.67 -22.79 -11.12
CA ASN A 506 -30.58 -24.09 -11.79
C ASN A 506 -31.89 -24.89 -11.65
N SER A 507 -32.51 -24.86 -10.46
CA SER A 507 -33.81 -25.51 -10.24
C SER A 507 -34.92 -24.90 -11.10
N ILE A 508 -34.96 -23.56 -11.25
CA ILE A 508 -35.93 -22.89 -12.15
C ILE A 508 -35.75 -23.38 -13.58
N LEU A 509 -34.51 -23.45 -14.09
CA LEU A 509 -34.22 -23.95 -15.43
C LEU A 509 -34.66 -25.42 -15.60
N ASP A 510 -34.41 -26.26 -14.60
CA ASP A 510 -34.85 -27.66 -14.66
C ASP A 510 -36.38 -27.77 -14.69
N TYR A 511 -37.09 -26.97 -13.89
CA TYR A 511 -38.56 -26.98 -13.88
C TYR A 511 -39.17 -26.46 -15.18
N THR A 512 -38.56 -25.44 -15.81
CA THR A 512 -39.06 -24.90 -17.09
C THR A 512 -38.89 -25.92 -18.21
N VAL A 513 -37.76 -26.64 -18.23
CA VAL A 513 -37.52 -27.75 -19.16
C VAL A 513 -38.51 -28.89 -18.91
N GLN A 514 -38.76 -29.26 -17.65
CA GLN A 514 -39.75 -30.29 -17.30
C GLN A 514 -41.15 -29.88 -17.77
N GLN A 515 -41.57 -28.65 -17.52
CA GLN A 515 -42.86 -28.12 -17.97
C GLN A 515 -43.00 -28.16 -19.49
N ALA A 516 -41.96 -27.75 -20.23
CA ALA A 516 -41.95 -27.81 -21.69
C ALA A 516 -42.03 -29.26 -22.21
N VAL A 517 -41.30 -30.19 -21.61
CA VAL A 517 -41.34 -31.62 -21.98
C VAL A 517 -42.71 -32.23 -21.70
N TYR A 518 -43.32 -31.92 -20.53
CA TYR A 518 -44.66 -32.38 -20.21
C TYR A 518 -45.70 -31.82 -21.17
N LYS A 519 -45.62 -30.52 -21.50
CA LYS A 519 -46.49 -29.87 -22.50
C LYS A 519 -46.46 -30.64 -23.83
N ILE A 520 -45.27 -30.85 -24.39
CA ILE A 520 -45.09 -31.56 -25.68
C ILE A 520 -45.66 -32.99 -25.60
N ARG A 521 -45.41 -33.71 -24.50
CA ARG A 521 -45.92 -35.08 -24.32
C ARG A 521 -47.45 -35.12 -24.17
N ILE A 522 -48.02 -34.20 -23.40
CA ILE A 522 -49.47 -34.11 -23.23
C ILE A 522 -50.13 -33.78 -24.56
N GLU A 523 -49.66 -32.76 -25.29
CA GLU A 523 -50.13 -32.42 -26.63
C GLU A 523 -50.02 -33.60 -27.61
N HIS A 524 -48.93 -34.37 -27.54
CA HIS A 524 -48.77 -35.58 -28.35
C HIS A 524 -49.83 -36.65 -28.06
N HIS A 525 -50.12 -36.92 -26.79
CA HIS A 525 -51.14 -37.91 -26.40
C HIS A 525 -52.56 -37.40 -26.65
N ILE A 526 -52.81 -36.10 -26.47
CA ILE A 526 -54.04 -35.43 -26.91
C ILE A 526 -54.22 -35.69 -28.41
N ASN A 527 -53.22 -35.41 -29.26
CA ASN A 527 -53.30 -35.59 -30.71
C ASN A 527 -53.50 -37.05 -31.16
N LYS A 528 -53.12 -38.03 -30.33
CA LYS A 528 -53.29 -39.46 -30.59
C LYS A 528 -54.55 -40.08 -29.96
N ASP A 529 -55.41 -39.26 -29.34
CA ASP A 529 -56.63 -39.70 -28.64
C ASP A 529 -56.36 -40.69 -27.48
N GLU A 530 -55.19 -40.61 -26.84
CA GLU A 530 -54.80 -41.48 -25.72
C GLU A 530 -55.10 -40.82 -24.35
N GLU A 531 -56.38 -40.82 -23.95
CA GLU A 531 -56.88 -40.09 -22.77
C GLU A 531 -56.17 -40.47 -21.45
N GLU A 532 -56.10 -41.77 -21.13
CA GLU A 532 -55.53 -42.23 -19.85
C GLU A 532 -54.09 -41.75 -19.64
N LYS A 533 -53.28 -41.78 -20.71
CA LYS A 533 -51.88 -41.34 -20.66
C LYS A 533 -51.77 -39.83 -20.54
N ALA A 534 -52.62 -39.09 -21.25
CA ALA A 534 -52.68 -37.63 -21.16
C ALA A 534 -53.04 -37.19 -19.72
N ARG A 535 -54.09 -37.76 -19.12
CA ARG A 535 -54.49 -37.46 -17.73
C ARG A 535 -53.43 -37.86 -16.72
N LYS A 536 -52.74 -39.00 -16.92
CA LYS A 536 -51.63 -39.43 -16.05
C LYS A 536 -50.47 -38.43 -16.07
N LEU A 537 -50.06 -37.98 -17.26
CA LEU A 537 -48.99 -36.98 -17.39
C LEU A 537 -49.39 -35.62 -16.80
N LEU A 538 -50.67 -35.26 -16.89
CA LEU A 538 -51.19 -34.04 -16.27
C LEU A 538 -51.09 -34.09 -14.73
N LYS A 539 -51.37 -35.25 -14.13
CA LYS A 539 -51.15 -35.48 -12.68
C LYS A 539 -49.68 -35.46 -12.27
N GLU A 540 -48.75 -35.78 -13.17
CA GLU A 540 -47.31 -35.63 -12.92
C GLU A 540 -46.87 -34.16 -13.08
N LEU A 541 -47.43 -33.42 -14.05
CA LEU A 541 -47.19 -31.99 -14.22
C LEU A 541 -47.62 -31.18 -12.99
N SER A 542 -48.72 -31.57 -12.32
CA SER A 542 -49.16 -30.89 -11.09
C SER A 542 -48.21 -31.01 -9.90
N LYS A 543 -47.27 -31.97 -9.94
CA LYS A 543 -46.23 -32.11 -8.92
C LYS A 543 -45.04 -31.19 -9.18
N VAL A 544 -44.88 -30.67 -10.40
CA VAL A 544 -43.80 -29.74 -10.73
C VAL A 544 -44.10 -28.39 -10.05
N PRO A 545 -43.16 -27.81 -9.27
CA PRO A 545 -43.39 -26.54 -8.59
C PRO A 545 -43.83 -25.42 -9.55
N SER A 546 -44.89 -24.70 -9.16
CA SER A 546 -45.36 -23.53 -9.88
C SER A 546 -44.55 -22.27 -9.54
N ALA A 547 -44.74 -21.20 -10.32
CA ALA A 547 -44.14 -19.90 -10.02
C ALA A 547 -44.49 -19.40 -8.60
N ASP A 548 -45.74 -19.63 -8.15
CA ASP A 548 -46.19 -19.24 -6.80
C ASP A 548 -45.48 -20.04 -5.71
N ALA A 549 -45.35 -21.36 -5.89
CA ALA A 549 -44.64 -22.21 -4.93
C ALA A 549 -43.15 -21.79 -4.80
N LEU A 550 -42.51 -21.40 -5.90
CA LEU A 550 -41.13 -20.90 -5.88
C LEU A 550 -41.04 -19.51 -5.24
N ASN A 551 -42.01 -18.63 -5.49
CA ASN A 551 -42.10 -17.33 -4.82
C ASN A 551 -42.28 -17.48 -3.30
N ASP A 552 -43.05 -18.46 -2.84
CA ASP A 552 -43.20 -18.76 -1.41
C ASP A 552 -41.88 -19.18 -0.76
N VAL A 553 -41.07 -19.99 -1.45
CA VAL A 553 -39.73 -20.37 -0.98
C VAL A 553 -38.82 -19.14 -0.89
N LEU A 554 -38.85 -18.26 -1.89
CA LEU A 554 -38.10 -17.00 -1.87
C LEU A 554 -38.56 -16.08 -0.74
N ASN A 555 -39.87 -15.95 -0.51
CA ASN A 555 -40.44 -15.11 0.55
C ASN A 555 -40.02 -15.61 1.93
N LYS A 556 -40.06 -16.93 2.18
CA LYS A 556 -39.57 -17.53 3.42
C LYS A 556 -38.08 -17.24 3.64
N ARG A 557 -37.26 -17.35 2.59
CA ARG A 557 -35.81 -17.10 2.67
C ARG A 557 -35.48 -15.61 2.82
N GLN A 558 -36.30 -14.72 2.24
CA GLN A 558 -36.16 -13.27 2.39
C GLN A 558 -36.54 -12.82 3.80
N ALA A 559 -37.54 -13.43 4.45
CA ALA A 559 -37.87 -13.14 5.84
C ALA A 559 -36.66 -13.38 6.76
N THR A 560 -35.92 -14.48 6.58
CA THR A 560 -34.68 -14.76 7.33
C THR A 560 -33.61 -13.66 7.18
N LEU A 561 -33.54 -12.98 6.03
CA LEU A 561 -32.62 -11.87 5.82
C LEU A 561 -33.04 -10.61 6.60
N GLN A 562 -34.35 -10.39 6.75
CA GLN A 562 -34.86 -9.22 7.46
C GLN A 562 -34.64 -9.33 8.96
N ASP A 563 -34.68 -10.55 9.48
CA ASP A 563 -34.58 -10.85 10.91
C ASP A 563 -33.14 -10.92 11.45
N ASP A 564 -32.12 -11.01 10.60
CA ASP A 564 -30.72 -11.13 11.05
C ASP A 564 -30.07 -9.75 11.29
N PRO A 565 -29.78 -9.38 12.56
CA PRO A 565 -29.18 -8.10 12.90
C PRO A 565 -27.68 -8.01 12.53
N ASN A 566 -27.05 -9.14 12.16
CA ASN A 566 -25.60 -9.21 11.94
C ASN A 566 -25.17 -8.88 10.51
N ILE A 567 -26.10 -8.48 9.64
CA ILE A 567 -25.83 -8.24 8.23
C ILE A 567 -25.73 -6.74 7.99
N ASP A 568 -24.56 -6.29 7.52
CA ASP A 568 -24.34 -4.89 7.12
C ASP A 568 -25.39 -4.42 6.10
N ALA A 569 -25.79 -3.15 6.19
CA ALA A 569 -26.79 -2.54 5.31
C ALA A 569 -26.41 -2.65 3.81
N ASN A 570 -25.12 -2.52 3.47
CA ASN A 570 -24.68 -2.66 2.08
C ASN A 570 -24.81 -4.11 1.59
N THR A 571 -24.44 -5.07 2.44
CA THR A 571 -24.56 -6.50 2.15
C THR A 571 -26.03 -6.90 1.99
N LYS A 572 -26.90 -6.41 2.89
CA LYS A 572 -28.36 -6.62 2.82
C LYS A 572 -28.94 -6.12 1.51
N ARG A 573 -28.62 -4.89 1.10
CA ARG A 573 -29.07 -4.31 -0.18
C ARG A 573 -28.62 -5.12 -1.39
N LYS A 574 -27.40 -5.67 -1.39
CA LYS A 574 -26.92 -6.56 -2.46
C LYS A 574 -27.73 -7.85 -2.52
N ILE A 575 -28.02 -8.47 -1.37
CA ILE A 575 -28.81 -9.70 -1.28
C ILE A 575 -30.25 -9.46 -1.74
N GLU A 576 -30.87 -8.35 -1.35
CA GLU A 576 -32.20 -7.94 -1.85
C GLU A 576 -32.21 -7.78 -3.37
N GLY A 577 -31.14 -7.23 -3.95
CA GLY A 577 -30.95 -7.18 -5.40
C GLY A 577 -30.92 -8.57 -6.05
N MET A 578 -30.35 -9.59 -5.39
CA MET A 578 -30.35 -10.97 -5.89
C MET A 578 -31.74 -11.61 -5.83
N PHE A 579 -32.54 -11.32 -4.79
CA PHE A 579 -33.95 -11.71 -4.74
C PHE A 579 -34.75 -11.11 -5.90
N GLY A 580 -34.58 -9.81 -6.16
CA GLY A 580 -35.25 -9.13 -7.27
C GLY A 580 -34.92 -9.75 -8.64
N LYS A 581 -33.64 -10.00 -8.91
CA LYS A 581 -33.20 -10.69 -10.16
C LYS A 581 -33.81 -12.08 -10.30
N THR A 582 -33.87 -12.84 -9.21
CA THR A 582 -34.41 -14.22 -9.24
C THR A 582 -35.92 -14.24 -9.45
N ARG A 583 -36.67 -13.30 -8.87
CA ARG A 583 -38.10 -13.14 -9.17
C ARG A 583 -38.35 -12.80 -10.64
N ASN A 584 -37.53 -11.94 -11.22
CA ASN A 584 -37.61 -11.63 -12.65
C ASN A 584 -37.39 -12.88 -13.50
N LEU A 585 -36.44 -13.75 -13.14
CA LEU A 585 -36.24 -15.04 -13.83
C LEU A 585 -37.44 -15.99 -13.68
N ILE A 586 -38.06 -16.09 -12.50
CA ILE A 586 -39.29 -16.88 -12.33
C ILE A 586 -40.37 -16.35 -13.29
N ASN A 587 -40.57 -15.04 -13.32
CA ASN A 587 -41.61 -14.45 -14.15
C ASN A 587 -41.30 -14.61 -15.66
N GLU A 588 -40.03 -14.46 -16.04
CA GLU A 588 -39.59 -14.61 -17.43
C GLU A 588 -39.75 -16.05 -17.94
N TYR A 589 -39.30 -17.04 -17.16
CA TYR A 589 -39.23 -18.43 -17.63
C TYR A 589 -40.46 -19.28 -17.28
N LEU A 590 -41.12 -19.03 -16.14
CA LEU A 590 -42.28 -19.80 -15.69
C LEU A 590 -43.61 -19.07 -15.87
N GLN A 591 -43.60 -17.73 -15.98
CA GLN A 591 -44.81 -16.95 -16.27
C GLN A 591 -44.80 -16.34 -17.69
N GLY A 592 -43.82 -16.71 -18.53
CA GLY A 592 -43.51 -16.05 -19.80
C GLY A 592 -44.70 -15.46 -20.55
N ASN A 593 -44.76 -14.12 -20.55
CA ASN A 593 -45.41 -13.24 -21.54
C ASN A 593 -46.63 -13.78 -22.28
N ASN A 594 -47.65 -14.24 -21.56
CA ASN A 594 -49.03 -13.78 -21.72
C ASN A 594 -49.87 -14.25 -20.54
N VAL A 595 -50.54 -13.27 -19.94
CA VAL A 595 -51.44 -13.38 -18.80
C VAL A 595 -52.69 -14.15 -19.24
N GLU A 596 -52.60 -15.49 -19.29
CA GLU A 596 -53.75 -16.39 -19.37
C GLU A 596 -53.31 -17.83 -19.04
N GLY A 597 -53.30 -18.14 -17.74
CA GLY A 597 -53.28 -19.49 -17.22
C GLY A 597 -51.87 -20.08 -17.03
N ASN A 598 -51.53 -20.33 -15.76
CA ASN A 598 -50.60 -21.36 -15.33
C ASN A 598 -50.61 -22.54 -16.34
N LEU A 599 -49.47 -22.99 -16.87
CA LEU A 599 -49.40 -24.04 -17.90
C LEU A 599 -50.26 -25.26 -17.55
N LEU A 600 -50.38 -25.57 -16.26
CA LEU A 600 -51.29 -26.58 -15.75
C LEU A 600 -52.74 -26.34 -16.21
N VAL A 601 -53.28 -25.15 -15.99
CA VAL A 601 -54.64 -24.74 -16.37
C VAL A 601 -54.81 -24.80 -17.89
N GLN A 602 -53.83 -24.32 -18.65
CA GLN A 602 -53.88 -24.41 -20.12
C GLN A 602 -53.95 -25.88 -20.61
N MET A 603 -53.17 -26.77 -19.99
CA MET A 603 -53.18 -28.19 -20.33
C MET A 603 -54.44 -28.91 -19.81
N GLU A 604 -54.97 -28.52 -18.64
CA GLU A 604 -56.25 -29.01 -18.12
C GLU A 604 -57.39 -28.66 -19.06
N ASP A 605 -57.46 -27.41 -19.50
CA ASP A 605 -58.46 -26.94 -20.46
C ASP A 605 -58.31 -27.64 -21.81
N ALA A 606 -57.09 -27.85 -22.29
CA ALA A 606 -56.84 -28.58 -23.54
C ALA A 606 -57.26 -30.06 -23.46
N VAL A 607 -56.97 -30.75 -22.36
CA VAL A 607 -57.40 -32.14 -22.13
C VAL A 607 -58.92 -32.19 -21.98
N ARG A 608 -59.53 -31.29 -21.21
CA ARG A 608 -60.97 -31.22 -20.98
C ARG A 608 -61.74 -30.89 -22.25
N ALA A 609 -61.24 -29.96 -23.07
CA ALA A 609 -61.85 -29.61 -24.35
C ALA A 609 -61.89 -30.79 -25.32
N LYS A 610 -60.91 -31.71 -25.25
CA LYS A 610 -60.85 -32.87 -26.14
C LYS A 610 -61.58 -34.11 -25.60
N PHE A 611 -61.47 -34.40 -24.31
CA PHE A 611 -61.95 -35.66 -23.73
C PHE A 611 -63.11 -35.50 -22.73
N GLY A 612 -63.53 -34.27 -22.40
CA GLY A 612 -64.57 -34.00 -21.42
C GLY A 612 -64.11 -34.09 -19.96
N ASP A 613 -65.05 -33.93 -19.04
CA ASP A 613 -64.78 -34.00 -17.60
C ASP A 613 -64.34 -35.41 -17.19
N PRO A 614 -63.43 -35.55 -16.20
CA PRO A 614 -62.96 -36.86 -15.76
C PRO A 614 -64.13 -37.73 -15.27
N PRO A 615 -64.11 -39.06 -15.52
CA PRO A 615 -65.09 -39.96 -14.94
C PRO A 615 -65.04 -39.86 -13.41
N ALA A 616 -66.21 -39.84 -12.76
CA ALA A 616 -66.30 -39.74 -11.31
C ALA A 616 -65.49 -40.87 -10.65
N PRO A 617 -64.75 -40.60 -9.56
CA PRO A 617 -63.95 -41.63 -8.90
C PRO A 617 -64.90 -42.74 -8.38
N GLU A 618 -64.66 -43.97 -8.84
CA GLU A 618 -65.29 -45.20 -8.31
C GLU A 618 -64.87 -45.51 -6.87
#